data_AF-A0A4U1AED1-F1
#
_entry.id   AF-A0A4U1AED1-F1
#
_cell.length_a   1.000
_cell.length_b   1.000
_cell.length_c   1.000
_cell.angle_alpha   90.00
_cell.angle_beta   90.00
_cell.angle_gamma   90.00
#
_symmetry.space_group_name_H-M   'P 1'
#
loop_
_entity.id
_entity.type
_entity.pdbx_description
1 polymer ?
#
loop_
_entity_poly.entity_id
_entity_poly.type
_entity_poly.pdbx_seq_one_letter_code
_entity_poly.pdbx_strand_id
1 'polypeptide(L)' 'MVAKKRVYHHLLRHSFGTAATVAGHDLSALQSIMGHSSPNTTGIYQLMAGEYLRVQGRKLNDKVMQEMEDKE' A
#
# COMPACT_ATOMS: atom_id res chain seq x y z
N MET A 1 -21.55 -12.16 -19.91
CA MET A 1 -22.18 -10.90 -19.44
C MET A 1 -21.55 -10.52 -18.12
N VAL A 2 -20.85 -9.39 -18.05
CA VAL A 2 -20.38 -8.84 -16.76
C VAL A 2 -21.59 -8.19 -16.08
N ALA A 3 -22.03 -8.73 -14.94
CA ALA A 3 -23.08 -8.12 -14.15
C ALA A 3 -22.69 -6.67 -13.80
N LYS A 4 -23.58 -5.70 -14.07
CA LYS A 4 -23.39 -4.29 -13.67
C LYS A 4 -23.30 -4.23 -12.14
N LYS A 5 -22.08 -4.25 -11.60
CA LYS A 5 -21.83 -4.02 -10.18
C LYS A 5 -22.21 -2.57 -9.86
N ARG A 6 -22.96 -2.36 -8.77
CA ARG A 6 -23.24 -1.01 -8.28
C ARG A 6 -21.93 -0.41 -7.76
N VAL A 7 -21.48 0.65 -8.41
CA VAL A 7 -20.27 1.40 -8.03
C VAL A 7 -20.68 2.54 -7.11
N TYR A 8 -19.98 2.67 -5.99
CA TYR A 8 -20.19 3.73 -5.01
C TYR A 8 -18.91 4.55 -4.85
N HIS A 9 -19.04 5.83 -4.49
CA HIS A 9 -17.90 6.73 -4.27
C HIS A 9 -16.87 6.15 -3.29
N HIS A 10 -17.33 5.52 -2.21
CA HIS A 10 -16.44 4.85 -1.27
C HIS A 10 -15.68 3.69 -1.90
N LEU A 11 -16.32 2.91 -2.78
CA LEU A 11 -15.67 1.79 -3.46
C LEU A 11 -14.53 2.27 -4.37
N LEU A 12 -14.73 3.37 -5.09
CA LEU A 12 -13.67 3.99 -5.91
C LEU A 12 -12.50 4.47 -5.05
N ARG A 13 -12.80 5.15 -3.94
CA ARG A 13 -11.78 5.59 -2.97
C ARG A 13 -10.98 4.41 -2.42
N HIS A 14 -11.67 3.31 -2.10
CA HIS A 14 -11.02 2.10 -1.63
C HIS A 14 -10.13 1.45 -2.68
N SER A 15 -10.64 1.28 -3.90
CA SER A 15 -9.85 0.71 -5.01
C SER A 15 -8.61 1.55 -5.32
N PHE A 16 -8.74 2.88 -5.33
CA PHE A 16 -7.62 3.79 -5.52
C PHE A 16 -6.57 3.64 -4.40
N GLY A 17 -6.99 3.72 -3.13
CA GLY A 17 -6.09 3.64 -1.98
C GLY A 17 -5.32 2.31 -1.94
N THR A 18 -6.01 1.18 -2.11
CA THR A 18 -5.38 -0.14 -2.14
C THR A 18 -4.42 -0.28 -3.32
N ALA A 19 -4.79 0.16 -4.53
CA ALA A 19 -3.93 0.06 -5.70
C ALA A 19 -2.65 0.89 -5.55
N ALA A 20 -2.76 2.12 -5.02
CA ALA A 20 -1.61 2.98 -4.76
C ALA A 20 -0.66 2.37 -3.71
N THR A 21 -1.21 1.81 -2.64
CA THR A 21 -0.39 1.11 -1.63
C THR A 21 0.34 -0.10 -2.22
N VAL A 22 -0.34 -0.93 -3.04
CA VAL A 22 0.28 -2.09 -3.71
C VAL A 22 1.32 -1.67 -4.74
N ALA A 23 1.18 -0.51 -5.38
CA ALA A 23 2.20 0.05 -6.25
C ALA A 23 3.43 0.60 -5.48
N GLY A 24 3.38 0.60 -4.14
CA GLY A 24 4.49 1.05 -3.29
C GLY A 24 4.51 2.53 -3.00
N HIS A 25 3.41 3.25 -3.18
CA HIS A 25 3.31 4.64 -2.75
C HIS A 25 3.38 4.76 -1.22
N ASP A 26 4.10 5.78 -0.75
CA ASP A 26 4.20 6.10 0.67
C ASP A 26 2.83 6.48 1.27
N LEU A 27 2.63 6.12 2.55
CA LEU A 27 1.37 6.36 3.25
C LEU A 27 1.08 7.84 3.43
N SER A 28 2.10 8.66 3.70
CA SER A 28 1.96 10.10 3.93
C SER A 28 1.59 10.81 2.63
N ALA A 29 2.22 10.41 1.52
CA ALA A 29 1.86 10.90 0.19
C ALA A 29 0.40 10.54 -0.16
N LEU A 30 0.00 9.29 0.10
CA LEU A 30 -1.37 8.84 -0.13
C LEU A 30 -2.38 9.59 0.76
N GLN A 31 -2.02 9.85 2.02
CA GLN A 31 -2.84 10.62 2.95
C GLN A 31 -3.10 12.04 2.43
N SER A 32 -2.06 12.74 1.96
CA SER A 32 -2.17 14.08 1.40
C SER A 32 -3.04 14.11 0.15
N ILE A 33 -2.86 13.15 -0.78
CA ILE A 33 -3.64 13.06 -2.01
C ILE A 33 -5.13 12.81 -1.72
N MET A 34 -5.43 11.98 -0.72
CA MET A 34 -6.81 11.63 -0.36
C MET A 34 -7.47 12.62 0.61
N GLY A 35 -6.73 13.66 1.04
CA GLY A 35 -7.21 14.69 1.97
C GLY A 35 -7.59 14.13 3.34
N HIS A 36 -6.90 13.08 3.81
CA HIS A 36 -7.19 12.46 5.10
C HIS A 36 -6.57 13.27 6.24
N SER A 37 -7.41 13.72 7.17
CA SER A 37 -6.96 14.41 8.39
C SER A 37 -6.24 13.49 9.36
N SER A 38 -6.46 12.17 9.28
CA SER A 38 -5.84 11.17 10.13
C SER A 38 -5.12 10.11 9.30
N PRO A 39 -3.87 9.75 9.67
CA PRO A 39 -3.17 8.63 9.05
C PRO A 39 -3.89 7.30 9.28
N ASN A 40 -4.69 7.18 10.35
CA ASN A 40 -5.45 5.97 10.64
C ASN A 40 -6.47 5.65 9.53
N THR A 41 -7.07 6.67 8.90
CA THR A 41 -8.01 6.50 7.79
C THR A 41 -7.32 5.97 6.53
N THR A 42 -6.08 6.39 6.26
CA THR A 42 -5.27 5.88 5.13
C THR A 42 -4.69 4.50 5.43
N GLY A 43 -4.33 4.24 6.69
CA GLY A 43 -3.70 2.98 7.14
C GLY A 43 -4.54 1.73 6.89
N ILE A 44 -5.86 1.87 6.72
CA ILE A 44 -6.75 0.77 6.33
C ILE A 44 -6.29 0.12 5.01
N TYR A 45 -5.69 0.88 4.09
CA TYR A 45 -5.19 0.35 2.81
C TYR A 45 -3.94 -0.51 2.97
N GLN A 46 -3.10 -0.23 3.97
CA GLN A 46 -1.93 -1.04 4.30
C GLN A 46 -2.31 -2.42 4.83
N LEU A 47 -3.33 -2.48 5.71
CA LEU A 47 -3.87 -3.74 6.22
C LEU A 47 -4.42 -4.62 5.08
N MET A 48 -5.09 -4.00 4.10
CA MET A 48 -5.60 -4.69 2.91
C MET A 48 -4.48 -5.16 1.97
N ALA A 49 -3.34 -4.47 1.95
CA ALA A 49 -2.15 -4.83 1.19
C ALA A 49 -1.15 -5.70 2.01
N GLY A 50 -1.61 -6.37 3.07
CA GLY A 50 -0.72 -7.06 4.03
C GLY A 50 0.32 -8.00 3.42
N GLU A 51 -0.04 -8.80 2.40
CA GLU A 51 0.94 -9.69 1.73
C GLU A 51 1.97 -8.89 0.93
N TYR A 52 1.58 -7.77 0.31
CA TYR A 52 2.53 -6.89 -0.37
C TYR A 52 3.56 -6.32 0.60
N LEU A 53 3.12 -5.81 1.76
CA LEU A 53 4.03 -5.29 2.79
C LEU A 53 4.97 -6.36 3.32
N ARG A 54 4.49 -7.60 3.50
CA ARG A 54 5.29 -8.74 3.94
C ARG A 54 6.37 -9.10 2.92
N VAL A 55 6.06 -9.04 1.62
CA VAL A 55 7.02 -9.25 0.53
C VAL A 55 8.07 -8.13 0.49
N GLN A 56 7.66 -6.87 0.63
CA GLN A 56 8.60 -5.74 0.65
C GLN A 56 9.54 -5.79 1.86
N GLY A 57 9.02 -6.18 3.03
CA GLY A 57 9.84 -6.38 4.24
C GLY A 57 10.93 -7.44 4.05
N ARG A 58 10.60 -8.57 3.40
CA ARG A 58 11.61 -9.59 3.05
C ARG A 58 12.67 -9.04 2.10
N LYS A 59 12.27 -8.41 1.00
CA LYS A 59 13.21 -7.83 0.03
C LYS A 59 14.17 -6.81 0.66
N LEU A 60 13.67 -5.99 1.59
CA LEU A 60 14.50 -5.05 2.33
C LEU A 60 15.54 -5.80 3.17
N ASN A 61 15.09 -6.80 3.95
CA ASN A 61 15.97 -7.60 4.78
C ASN A 61 17.06 -8.29 3.93
N ASP A 62 16.69 -8.90 2.81
CA ASP A 62 17.62 -9.60 1.92
C ASP A 62 18.71 -8.64 1.38
N LYS A 63 18.32 -7.42 0.96
CA LYS A 63 19.27 -6.39 0.50
C LYS A 63 20.22 -5.94 1.59
N VAL A 64 19.72 -5.73 2.82
CA VAL A 64 20.55 -5.30 3.95
C VAL A 64 21.58 -6.37 4.29
N MET A 65 21.19 -7.65 4.31
CA MET A 65 22.12 -8.74 4.60
C MET A 65 23.21 -8.86 3.52
N GLN A 66 22.84 -8.76 2.25
CA GLN A 66 23.80 -8.79 1.14
C GLN A 66 24.81 -7.63 1.22
N GLU A 67 24.36 -6.41 1.52
CA GLU A 67 25.25 -5.26 1.72
C GLU A 67 26.17 -5.37 2.94
N MET A 68 25.81 -6.19 3.94
CA MET A 68 26.65 -6.45 5.11
C MET A 68 27.71 -7.51 4.80
N GLU A 69 27.36 -8.55 4.03
CA GLU A 69 28.30 -9.58 3.56
C GLU A 69 29.30 -9.02 2.53
N ASP A 70 28.87 -8.13 1.64
CA ASP A 70 29.74 -7.51 0.62
C ASP A 70 30.75 -6.48 1.21
N LYS A 71 30.63 -6.16 2.51
CA LYS A 71 31.51 -5.23 3.23
C LYS A 71 32.59 -5.92 4.09
N GLU A 72 32.59 -7.25 4.15
CA GLU A 72 33.68 -8.06 4.72
C GLU A 72 34.64 -8.56 3.62
#